data_AF-A0A4Q4XH78-F1
#
_entry.id   AF-A0A4Q4XH78-F1
#
_cell.length_a   1.000
_cell.length_b   1.000
_cell.length_c   1.000
_cell.angle_alpha   90.00
_cell.angle_beta   90.00
_cell.angle_gamma   90.00
#
_symmetry.space_group_name_H-M   'P 1'
#
loop_
_entity.id
_entity.type
_entity.pdbx_description
1 polymer ?
#
loop_
_entity_poly.entity_id
_entity_poly.type
_entity_poly.pdbx_seq_one_letter_code
_entity_poly.pdbx_strand_id
1 'polypeptide(L)'
;MASTLDILFRIFLILYFLCQVSGSAYFAFFVNDQLRTYFSGNALEADAHAAHLIYAYLCTSAVLGGISLVATLGSWYKGTSEKQKKRLTCGGILSQIISASIGITMVVFAVITAKVAWSWWKRFQAGGQDVLARNCHGLAGMMATLLATVAGYLVLLVLVCTATGLAKCCRGSSKAQDGADKAELAVQETQLKDIEAQLRAMEFSPKDNRASVI
;
A
#
# COMPACT_ATOMS: atom_id res chain seq x y z
N MET A 1 22.50 7.29 3.13
CA MET A 1 22.55 6.70 1.77
C MET A 1 21.22 6.02 1.51
N ALA A 2 20.60 6.25 0.35
CA ALA A 2 19.45 5.46 -0.07
C ALA A 2 19.93 4.01 -0.28
N SER A 3 19.20 3.04 0.27
CA SER A 3 19.49 1.62 0.05
C SER A 3 19.36 1.30 -1.45
N THR A 4 20.19 0.38 -1.98
CA THR A 4 20.10 -0.09 -3.37
C THR A 4 18.67 -0.49 -3.76
N LEU A 5 17.90 -1.03 -2.80
CA LEU A 5 16.50 -1.39 -2.97
C LEU A 5 15.58 -0.17 -3.21
N ASP A 6 15.82 0.97 -2.54
CA ASP A 6 15.05 2.21 -2.75
C ASP A 6 15.29 2.79 -4.15
N ILE A 7 16.54 2.74 -4.62
CA ILE A 7 16.91 3.19 -5.97
C ILE A 7 16.23 2.29 -7.03
N LEU A 8 16.35 0.97 -6.90
CA LEU A 8 15.72 0.03 -7.82
C LEU A 8 14.19 0.18 -7.84
N PHE A 9 13.57 0.38 -6.67
CA PHE A 9 12.13 0.60 -6.57
C PHE A 9 11.69 1.90 -7.26
N ARG A 10 12.45 2.99 -7.11
CA ARG A 10 12.16 4.26 -7.81
C ARG A 10 12.31 4.13 -9.33
N ILE A 11 13.34 3.43 -9.82
CA ILE A 11 13.51 3.15 -11.25
C ILE A 11 12.29 2.37 -11.77
N PHE A 12 11.90 1.32 -11.04
CA PHE A 12 10.72 0.53 -11.39
C PHE A 12 9.46 1.40 -11.48
N LEU A 13 9.22 2.28 -10.50
CA LEU A 13 8.07 3.19 -10.52
C LEU A 13 8.09 4.16 -11.71
N ILE A 14 9.26 4.73 -12.04
CA ILE A 14 9.40 5.61 -13.19
C ILE A 14 9.07 4.87 -14.48
N LEU A 15 9.65 3.68 -14.69
CA LEU A 15 9.39 2.86 -15.87
C LEU A 15 7.92 2.46 -15.93
N TYR A 16 7.32 2.08 -14.79
CA TYR A 16 5.91 1.76 -14.68
C TYR A 16 5.03 2.94 -15.11
N PHE A 17 5.27 4.15 -14.58
CA PHE A 17 4.48 5.32 -14.96
C PHE A 17 4.72 5.74 -16.41
N LEU A 18 5.95 5.66 -16.92
CA LEU A 18 6.23 5.91 -18.34
C LEU A 18 5.44 4.97 -19.24
N CYS A 19 5.46 3.67 -18.95
CA CYS A 19 4.68 2.67 -19.68
C CYS A 19 3.17 2.92 -19.56
N GLN A 20 2.68 3.26 -18.37
CA GLN A 20 1.26 3.54 -18.16
C GLN A 20 0.80 4.78 -18.92
N VAL A 21 1.56 5.87 -18.88
CA VAL A 21 1.22 7.13 -19.56
C VAL A 21 1.28 6.94 -21.07
N SER A 22 2.37 6.37 -21.59
CA SER A 22 2.54 6.13 -23.02
C SER A 22 1.49 5.14 -23.57
N GLY A 23 1.26 4.03 -22.87
CA GLY A 23 0.24 3.05 -23.21
C GLY A 23 -1.17 3.64 -23.16
N SER A 24 -1.50 4.39 -22.11
CA SER A 24 -2.81 5.04 -21.98
C SER A 24 -3.05 6.07 -23.09
N ALA A 25 -2.04 6.87 -23.43
CA ALA A 25 -2.13 7.84 -24.51
C ALA A 25 -2.30 7.17 -25.89
N TYR A 26 -1.49 6.13 -26.16
CA TYR A 26 -1.60 5.35 -27.39
C TYR A 26 -2.99 4.71 -27.55
N PHE A 27 -3.48 4.02 -26.51
CA PHE A 27 -4.79 3.38 -26.59
C PHE A 27 -5.94 4.39 -26.55
N ALA A 28 -5.79 5.55 -25.92
CA ALA A 28 -6.80 6.62 -26.00
C ALA A 28 -6.96 7.09 -27.45
N PHE A 29 -5.84 7.32 -28.15
CA PHE A 29 -5.86 7.66 -29.57
C PHE A 29 -6.53 6.55 -30.39
N PHE A 30 -6.10 5.30 -30.23
CA PHE A 30 -6.71 4.15 -30.94
C PHE A 30 -8.21 4.01 -30.67
N VAL A 31 -8.64 4.14 -29.42
CA VAL A 31 -10.05 3.99 -29.04
C VAL A 31 -10.92 5.08 -29.66
N ASN A 32 -10.44 6.32 -29.65
CA ASN A 32 -11.19 7.45 -30.21
C ASN A 32 -11.17 7.48 -31.74
N ASP A 33 -10.04 7.18 -32.37
CA ASP A 33 -9.85 7.33 -33.81
C ASP A 33 -10.33 6.11 -34.60
N GLN A 34 -9.98 4.89 -34.17
CA GLN A 34 -10.28 3.67 -34.92
C GLN A 34 -11.53 2.95 -34.41
N LEU A 35 -11.57 2.61 -33.12
CA LEU A 35 -12.68 1.83 -32.53
C LEU A 35 -14.01 2.57 -32.58
N ARG A 36 -14.03 3.83 -32.14
CA ARG A 36 -15.26 4.63 -32.11
C ARG A 36 -15.80 4.90 -33.52
N THR A 37 -14.92 5.21 -34.47
CA THR A 37 -15.29 5.41 -35.88
C THR A 37 -15.85 4.12 -36.46
N TYR A 38 -15.21 2.98 -36.18
CA TYR A 38 -15.71 1.67 -36.58
C TYR A 38 -17.10 1.37 -35.99
N PHE A 39 -17.31 1.56 -34.68
CA PHE A 39 -18.61 1.27 -34.07
C PHE A 39 -19.72 2.20 -34.55
N SER A 40 -19.42 3.50 -34.71
CA SER A 40 -20.37 4.47 -35.26
C SER A 40 -20.74 4.12 -36.70
N GLY A 41 -19.76 3.71 -37.52
CA GLY A 41 -19.99 3.32 -38.91
C GLY A 41 -20.77 2.02 -39.09
N ASN A 42 -20.80 1.14 -38.08
CA ASN A 42 -21.53 -0.13 -38.12
C ASN A 42 -22.83 -0.12 -37.26
N ALA A 43 -23.30 1.06 -36.86
CA ALA A 43 -24.50 1.23 -36.01
C ALA A 43 -24.46 0.45 -34.67
N LEU A 44 -23.26 0.27 -34.11
CA LEU A 44 -23.05 -0.39 -32.81
C LEU A 44 -23.01 0.65 -31.68
N GLU A 45 -24.15 1.29 -31.42
CA GLU A 45 -24.25 2.47 -30.52
C GLU A 45 -23.80 2.17 -29.08
N ALA A 46 -24.12 0.99 -28.54
CA ALA A 46 -23.70 0.59 -27.20
C ALA A 46 -22.17 0.47 -27.07
N ASP A 47 -21.51 -0.11 -28.08
CA ASP A 47 -20.06 -0.24 -28.12
C ASP A 47 -19.37 1.11 -28.39
N ALA A 48 -19.99 1.99 -29.19
CA ALA A 48 -19.52 3.36 -29.38
C ALA A 48 -19.55 4.17 -28.08
N HIS A 49 -20.60 4.03 -27.28
CA HIS A 49 -20.69 4.65 -25.97
C HIS A 49 -19.65 4.10 -24.99
N ALA A 50 -19.46 2.77 -24.96
CA ALA A 50 -18.42 2.14 -24.15
C ALA A 50 -17.01 2.60 -24.55
N ALA A 51 -16.73 2.74 -25.86
CA ALA A 51 -15.48 3.30 -26.37
C ALA A 51 -15.26 4.74 -25.89
N HIS A 52 -16.32 5.56 -25.82
CA HIS A 52 -16.20 6.93 -25.31
C HIS A 52 -15.81 6.97 -23.81
N LEU A 53 -16.43 6.11 -22.99
CA LEU A 53 -16.11 6.00 -21.57
C LEU A 53 -14.68 5.49 -21.36
N ILE A 54 -14.25 4.48 -22.12
CA ILE A 54 -12.88 3.95 -22.08
C ILE A 54 -11.87 5.02 -22.50
N TYR A 55 -12.16 5.80 -23.54
CA TYR A 55 -11.33 6.94 -23.94
C TYR A 55 -11.15 7.95 -22.80
N ALA A 56 -12.25 8.39 -22.18
CA ALA A 56 -12.21 9.35 -21.08
C ALA A 56 -11.36 8.81 -19.91
N TYR A 57 -11.56 7.55 -19.54
CA TYR A 57 -10.78 6.86 -18.52
C TYR A 57 -9.27 6.81 -18.87
N LEU A 58 -8.91 6.45 -20.11
CA LEU A 58 -7.52 6.39 -20.55
C LEU A 58 -6.85 7.77 -20.51
N CYS A 59 -7.55 8.82 -20.92
CA CYS A 59 -7.06 10.20 -20.79
C CYS A 59 -6.84 10.58 -19.31
N THR A 60 -7.80 10.31 -18.43
CA THR A 60 -7.65 10.57 -17.00
C THR A 60 -6.48 9.77 -16.40
N SER A 61 -6.31 8.50 -16.79
CA SER A 61 -5.19 7.65 -16.38
C SER A 61 -3.85 8.23 -16.83
N ALA A 62 -3.75 8.70 -18.08
CA ALA A 62 -2.53 9.32 -18.60
C ALA A 62 -2.17 10.60 -17.83
N VAL A 63 -3.15 11.46 -17.52
CA VAL A 63 -2.93 12.69 -16.75
C VAL A 63 -2.49 12.38 -15.32
N LEU A 64 -3.20 11.50 -14.62
CA LEU A 64 -2.86 11.12 -13.24
C LEU A 64 -1.52 10.39 -13.15
N GLY A 65 -1.22 9.52 -14.12
CA GLY A 65 0.08 8.86 -14.28
C GLY A 65 1.20 9.86 -14.54
N GLY A 66 0.96 10.88 -15.37
CA GLY A 66 1.92 11.94 -15.67
C GLY A 66 2.24 12.80 -14.44
N ILE A 67 1.22 13.20 -13.68
CA ILE A 67 1.41 13.91 -12.40
C ILE A 67 2.25 13.07 -11.44
N SER A 68 1.96 11.77 -11.34
CA SER A 68 2.68 10.83 -10.47
C SER A 68 4.14 10.63 -10.91
N LEU A 69 4.39 10.58 -12.22
CA LEU A 69 5.73 10.50 -12.80
C LEU A 69 6.54 11.76 -12.45
N VAL A 70 5.97 12.95 -12.67
CA VAL A 70 6.63 14.23 -12.36
C VAL A 70 6.93 14.34 -10.86
N ALA A 71 6.00 13.93 -10.00
CA ALA A 71 6.21 13.89 -8.56
C ALA A 71 7.36 12.94 -8.17
N THR A 72 7.42 11.75 -8.79
CA THR A 72 8.46 10.75 -8.54
C THR A 72 9.84 11.24 -8.99
N LEU A 73 9.92 11.85 -10.18
CA LEU A 73 11.14 12.47 -10.71
C LEU A 73 11.58 13.67 -9.87
N GLY A 74 10.64 14.50 -9.43
CA GLY A 74 10.89 15.66 -8.56
C GLY A 74 11.47 15.25 -7.20
N SER A 75 10.97 14.15 -6.62
CA SER A 75 11.53 13.56 -5.40
C SER A 75 12.94 13.00 -5.60
N TRP A 76 13.32 12.62 -6.81
CA TRP A 76 14.67 12.16 -7.12
C TRP A 76 15.64 13.35 -7.19
N TYR A 77 15.23 14.44 -7.85
CA TYR A 77 16.08 15.61 -8.07
C TYR A 77 16.33 16.44 -6.81
N LYS A 78 15.29 16.63 -6.00
CA LYS A 78 15.42 17.17 -4.64
C LYS A 78 15.74 16.01 -3.71
N GLY A 79 17.03 15.68 -3.58
CA GLY A 79 17.51 14.75 -2.55
C GLY A 79 16.77 15.00 -1.24
N THR A 80 16.25 13.93 -0.66
CA THR A 80 15.20 13.89 0.39
C THR A 80 15.33 15.02 1.40
N SER A 81 14.71 16.17 1.13
CA SER A 81 14.65 17.27 2.07
C SER A 81 13.63 16.87 3.14
N GLU A 82 14.08 16.74 4.39
CA GLU A 82 13.33 16.42 5.61
C GLU A 82 12.12 17.35 5.93
N LYS A 83 11.69 18.19 5.00
CA LYS A 83 10.65 19.21 5.21
C LYS A 83 9.23 18.76 4.86
N GLN A 84 8.93 17.46 4.92
CA GLN A 84 7.55 16.97 4.82
C GLN A 84 7.06 16.28 6.10
N LYS A 85 7.63 16.67 7.25
CA LYS A 85 7.06 16.35 8.56
C LYS A 85 6.02 17.41 8.93
N LYS A 86 4.77 16.95 9.10
CA LYS A 86 3.62 17.62 9.72
C LYS A 86 2.80 18.57 8.84
N ARG A 87 1.67 18.05 8.35
CA ARG A 87 0.34 18.69 8.46
C ARG A 87 -0.76 17.65 8.21
N LEU A 88 -0.94 16.74 9.15
CA LEU A 88 -2.18 15.96 9.29
C LEU A 88 -3.11 16.77 10.20
N THR A 89 -3.74 17.79 9.62
CA THR A 89 -4.95 18.42 10.18
C THR A 89 -6.17 17.67 9.64
N CYS A 90 -7.35 17.86 10.22
CA CYS A 90 -8.62 17.19 9.88
C CYS A 90 -8.91 17.06 8.35
N GLY A 91 -8.37 17.97 7.51
CA GLY A 91 -8.41 17.86 6.04
C GLY A 91 -7.62 16.69 5.42
N GLY A 92 -6.73 16.04 6.15
CA GLY A 92 -5.98 14.86 5.70
C GLY A 92 -6.84 13.61 5.59
N ILE A 93 -7.86 13.45 6.44
CA ILE A 93 -8.79 12.30 6.37
C ILE A 93 -9.66 12.43 5.13
N LEU A 94 -10.23 13.62 4.87
CA LEU A 94 -11.03 13.87 3.66
C LEU A 94 -10.20 13.66 2.39
N SER A 95 -8.95 14.14 2.37
CA SER A 95 -8.03 13.91 1.25
C SER A 95 -7.71 12.42 1.04
N GLN A 96 -7.59 11.64 2.11
CA GLN A 96 -7.38 10.19 2.02
C GLN A 96 -8.61 9.47 1.49
N ILE A 97 -9.82 9.84 1.93
CA ILE A 97 -11.08 9.27 1.45
C ILE A 97 -11.26 9.56 -0.04
N ILE A 98 -11.03 10.80 -0.48
CA ILE A 98 -11.11 11.18 -1.90
C ILE A 98 -10.07 10.43 -2.72
N SER A 99 -8.83 10.31 -2.22
CA SER A 99 -7.79 9.55 -2.91
C SER A 99 -8.15 8.07 -3.04
N ALA A 100 -8.70 7.47 -1.98
CA ALA A 100 -9.14 6.07 -2.00
C ALA A 100 -10.32 5.87 -2.97
N SER A 101 -11.31 6.77 -2.98
CA SER A 101 -12.46 6.67 -3.88
C SER A 101 -12.05 6.80 -5.35
N ILE A 102 -11.13 7.73 -5.67
CA ILE A 102 -10.52 7.82 -7.00
C ILE A 102 -9.82 6.51 -7.34
N GLY A 103 -8.99 5.97 -6.44
CA GLY A 103 -8.28 4.71 -6.64
C GLY A 103 -9.22 3.54 -6.96
N ILE A 104 -10.27 3.35 -6.16
CA ILE A 104 -11.29 2.32 -6.37
C ILE A 104 -11.98 2.50 -7.72
N THR A 105 -12.37 3.73 -8.05
CA THR A 105 -13.02 4.06 -9.32
C THR A 105 -12.11 3.69 -10.50
N MET A 106 -10.82 4.02 -10.44
CA MET A 106 -9.85 3.67 -11.48
C MET A 106 -9.69 2.15 -11.64
N VAL A 107 -9.74 1.38 -10.54
CA VAL A 107 -9.71 -0.09 -10.59
C VAL A 107 -10.96 -0.65 -11.26
N VAL A 108 -12.15 -0.14 -10.90
CA VAL A 108 -13.41 -0.57 -11.52
C VAL A 108 -13.41 -0.30 -13.03
N PHE A 109 -12.99 0.90 -13.45
CA PHE A 109 -12.87 1.22 -14.87
C PHE A 109 -11.80 0.38 -15.57
N ALA A 110 -10.69 0.04 -14.92
CA ALA A 110 -9.69 -0.87 -15.49
C ALA A 110 -10.27 -2.27 -15.75
N VAL A 111 -11.05 -2.81 -14.81
CA VAL A 111 -11.72 -4.13 -14.97
C VAL A 111 -12.74 -4.09 -16.10
N ILE A 112 -13.58 -3.05 -16.15
CA ILE A 112 -14.56 -2.87 -17.23
C ILE A 112 -13.84 -2.77 -18.57
N THR A 113 -12.79 -1.95 -18.66
CA THR A 113 -12.00 -1.76 -19.89
C THR A 113 -11.36 -3.07 -20.34
N ALA A 114 -10.76 -3.85 -19.42
CA ALA A 114 -10.17 -5.15 -19.74
C ALA A 114 -11.22 -6.11 -20.32
N LYS A 115 -12.38 -6.21 -19.66
CA LYS A 115 -13.47 -7.09 -20.09
C LYS A 115 -14.02 -6.71 -21.46
N VAL A 116 -14.28 -5.42 -21.67
CA VAL A 116 -14.84 -4.90 -22.93
C VAL A 116 -13.82 -5.06 -24.06
N ALA A 117 -12.57 -4.67 -23.85
CA ALA A 117 -11.50 -4.85 -24.84
C ALA A 117 -11.29 -6.32 -25.21
N TRP A 118 -11.39 -7.24 -24.24
CA TRP A 118 -11.34 -8.67 -24.51
C TRP A 118 -12.51 -9.15 -25.37
N SER A 119 -13.74 -8.68 -25.08
CA SER A 119 -14.91 -9.00 -25.89
C SER A 119 -14.79 -8.50 -27.33
N TRP A 120 -14.33 -7.26 -27.50
CA TRP A 120 -14.05 -6.68 -28.81
C TRP A 120 -12.96 -7.46 -29.56
N TRP A 121 -11.89 -7.84 -28.88
CA TRP A 121 -10.85 -8.66 -29.49
C TRP A 121 -11.41 -9.96 -30.07
N LYS A 122 -12.20 -10.70 -29.30
CA LYS A 122 -12.82 -11.96 -29.78
C LYS A 122 -13.74 -11.73 -30.96
N ARG A 123 -14.49 -10.62 -30.96
CA ARG A 123 -15.36 -10.23 -32.08
C ARG A 123 -14.56 -9.91 -33.35
N PHE A 124 -13.52 -9.09 -33.24
CA PHE A 124 -12.68 -8.71 -34.38
C PHE A 124 -11.86 -9.86 -34.93
N GLN A 125 -11.39 -10.76 -34.04
CA GLN A 125 -10.73 -11.99 -34.45
C GLN A 125 -11.67 -12.88 -35.28
N ALA A 126 -12.93 -13.03 -34.85
CA ALA A 126 -13.92 -13.79 -35.62
C ALA A 126 -14.29 -13.10 -36.94
N GLY A 127 -14.26 -11.77 -36.98
CA GLY A 127 -14.54 -10.97 -38.18
C GLY A 127 -13.34 -10.76 -39.13
N GLY A 128 -12.19 -11.36 -38.87
CA GLY A 128 -10.98 -11.22 -39.70
C GLY A 128 -10.34 -9.82 -39.67
N GLN A 129 -10.62 -9.01 -38.65
CA GLN A 129 -10.09 -7.66 -38.51
C GLN A 129 -8.82 -7.63 -37.66
N ASP A 130 -7.71 -8.12 -38.23
CA ASP A 130 -6.48 -8.41 -37.49
C ASP A 130 -5.87 -7.21 -36.74
N VAL A 131 -5.92 -6.00 -37.34
CA VAL A 131 -5.38 -4.78 -36.72
C VAL A 131 -6.19 -4.37 -35.49
N LEU A 132 -7.53 -4.34 -35.60
CA LEU A 132 -8.40 -4.00 -34.47
C LEU A 132 -8.34 -5.08 -33.40
N ALA A 133 -8.30 -6.35 -33.79
CA ALA A 133 -8.17 -7.48 -32.88
C ALA A 133 -6.88 -7.37 -32.06
N ARG A 134 -5.73 -7.16 -32.72
CA ARG A 134 -4.42 -7.04 -32.05
C ARG A 134 -4.39 -5.88 -31.06
N ASN A 135 -4.90 -4.72 -31.44
CA ASN A 135 -4.92 -3.55 -30.56
C ASN A 135 -5.88 -3.73 -29.38
N CYS A 136 -7.04 -4.35 -29.58
CA CYS A 136 -7.96 -4.68 -28.48
C CYS A 136 -7.36 -5.70 -27.51
N HIS A 137 -6.65 -6.72 -28.03
CA HIS A 137 -5.91 -7.66 -27.20
C HIS A 137 -4.81 -6.96 -26.39
N GLY A 138 -4.06 -6.05 -27.03
CA GLY A 138 -3.05 -5.23 -26.36
C GLY A 138 -3.63 -4.37 -25.25
N LEU A 139 -4.77 -3.72 -25.49
CA LEU A 139 -5.48 -2.92 -24.47
C LEU A 139 -5.93 -3.79 -23.28
N ALA A 140 -6.51 -4.97 -23.56
CA ALA A 140 -6.90 -5.90 -22.52
C ALA A 140 -5.68 -6.38 -21.70
N GLY A 141 -4.58 -6.72 -22.37
CA GLY A 141 -3.33 -7.12 -21.74
C GLY A 141 -2.72 -6.03 -20.87
N MET A 142 -2.73 -4.77 -21.32
CA MET A 142 -2.28 -3.63 -20.53
C MET A 142 -3.10 -3.47 -19.25
N MET A 143 -4.44 -3.52 -19.35
CA MET A 143 -5.32 -3.40 -18.19
C MET A 143 -5.16 -4.57 -17.21
N ALA A 144 -5.04 -5.79 -17.72
CA ALA A 144 -4.76 -6.97 -16.89
C ALA A 144 -3.44 -6.84 -16.14
N THR A 145 -2.39 -6.34 -16.80
CA THR A 145 -1.07 -6.13 -16.19
C THR A 145 -1.11 -5.04 -15.12
N LEU A 146 -1.82 -3.93 -15.37
CA LEU A 146 -2.05 -2.88 -14.38
C LEU A 146 -2.79 -3.43 -13.16
N LEU A 147 -3.87 -4.18 -13.36
CA LEU A 147 -4.64 -4.80 -12.27
C LEU A 147 -3.81 -5.81 -11.46
N ALA A 148 -3.03 -6.66 -12.13
CA ALA A 148 -2.14 -7.60 -11.47
C ALA A 148 -1.06 -6.88 -10.63
N THR A 149 -0.52 -5.77 -11.15
CA THR A 149 0.44 -4.94 -10.43
C THR A 149 -0.20 -4.32 -9.19
N VAL A 150 -1.39 -3.73 -9.32
CA VAL A 150 -2.14 -3.16 -8.19
C VAL A 150 -2.48 -4.23 -7.14
N ALA A 151 -2.94 -5.41 -7.57
CA ALA A 151 -3.23 -6.52 -6.67
C ALA A 151 -1.96 -6.98 -5.93
N GLY A 152 -0.84 -7.12 -6.64
CA GLY A 152 0.46 -7.46 -6.05
C GLY A 152 0.90 -6.45 -5.00
N TYR A 153 0.75 -5.15 -5.28
CA TYR A 153 1.02 -4.08 -4.32
C TYR A 153 0.12 -4.15 -3.09
N LEU A 154 -1.18 -4.41 -3.25
CA LEU A 154 -2.12 -4.53 -2.14
C LEU A 154 -1.77 -5.75 -1.25
N VAL A 155 -1.44 -6.88 -1.85
CA VAL A 155 -0.99 -8.08 -1.12
C VAL A 155 0.29 -7.78 -0.33
N LEU A 156 1.28 -7.15 -0.98
CA LEU A 156 2.54 -6.78 -0.31
C LEU A 156 2.28 -5.79 0.85
N LEU A 157 1.40 -4.81 0.66
CA LEU A 157 1.02 -3.86 1.69
C LEU A 157 0.39 -4.58 2.89
N VAL A 158 -0.54 -5.50 2.65
CA VAL A 158 -1.17 -6.30 3.71
C VAL A 158 -0.10 -7.08 4.48
N LEU A 159 0.82 -7.75 3.79
CA LEU A 159 1.91 -8.51 4.41
C LEU A 159 2.84 -7.62 5.26
N VAL A 160 3.19 -6.43 4.77
CA VAL A 160 4.02 -5.48 5.52
C VAL A 160 3.27 -4.95 6.74
N CYS A 161 1.98 -4.62 6.60
CA CYS A 161 1.16 -4.16 7.71
C CYS A 161 0.97 -5.24 8.78
N THR A 162 0.69 -6.48 8.39
CA THR A 162 0.56 -7.60 9.33
C THR A 162 1.89 -7.92 10.01
N ALA A 163 3.00 -7.97 9.27
CA ALA A 163 4.33 -8.17 9.85
C ALA A 163 4.71 -7.05 10.82
N THR A 164 4.39 -5.79 10.50
CA THR A 164 4.64 -4.65 11.40
C THR A 164 3.75 -4.70 12.64
N GLY A 165 2.48 -5.11 12.48
CA GLY A 165 1.56 -5.34 13.58
C GLY A 165 2.05 -6.43 14.52
N LEU A 166 2.45 -7.58 13.97
CA LEU A 166 3.05 -8.70 14.71
C LEU A 166 4.33 -8.26 15.42
N ALA A 167 5.24 -7.57 14.75
CA ALA A 167 6.46 -7.05 15.36
C ALA A 167 6.17 -6.08 16.52
N LYS A 168 5.16 -5.23 16.39
CA LYS A 168 4.69 -4.36 17.49
C LYS A 168 4.11 -5.16 18.65
N CYS A 169 3.29 -6.18 18.38
CA CYS A 169 2.73 -7.07 19.39
C CYS A 169 3.82 -7.86 20.13
N CYS A 170 4.78 -8.46 19.41
CA CYS A 170 5.90 -9.18 20.00
C CYS A 170 6.79 -8.26 20.85
N ARG A 171 7.06 -7.03 20.37
CA ARG A 171 7.83 -6.03 21.13
C ARG A 171 7.07 -5.52 22.36
N GLY A 172 5.74 -5.42 22.27
CA GLY A 172 4.88 -5.09 23.40
C GLY A 172 4.86 -6.20 24.45
N SER A 173 4.74 -7.45 24.02
CA SER A 173 4.78 -8.63 24.88
C SER A 173 6.14 -8.79 25.58
N SER A 174 7.24 -8.60 24.85
CA SER A 174 8.60 -8.62 25.41
C SER A 174 8.84 -7.51 26.43
N LYS A 175 8.29 -6.30 26.21
CA LYS A 175 8.34 -5.21 27.19
C LYS A 175 7.47 -5.47 28.42
N ALA A 176 6.31 -6.09 28.24
CA ALA A 176 5.43 -6.45 29.35
C ALA A 176 6.07 -7.52 30.24
N GLN A 177 6.75 -8.50 29.64
CA GLN A 177 7.46 -9.56 30.35
C GLN A 177 8.69 -9.03 31.09
N ASP A 178 9.53 -8.19 30.47
CA ASP A 178 10.67 -7.54 31.15
C ASP A 178 10.23 -6.64 32.32
N GLY A 179 9.02 -6.07 32.25
CA GLY A 179 8.41 -5.31 33.34
C GLY A 179 7.92 -6.19 34.49
N ALA A 180 7.34 -7.36 34.18
CA ALA A 180 6.90 -8.34 35.17
C ALA A 180 8.09 -8.94 35.94
N ASP A 181 9.15 -9.34 35.21
CA ASP A 181 10.35 -9.93 35.80
C ASP A 181 11.06 -8.95 36.76
N LYS A 182 11.11 -7.66 36.40
CA LYS A 182 11.67 -6.60 37.28
C LYS A 182 10.83 -6.35 38.52
N ALA A 183 9.50 -6.41 38.40
CA ALA A 183 8.61 -6.26 39.53
C ALA A 183 8.76 -7.44 40.51
N GLU A 184 8.88 -8.66 40.00
CA GLU A 184 9.11 -9.87 40.80
C GLU A 184 10.47 -9.83 41.51
N LEU A 185 11.52 -9.39 40.81
CA LEU A 185 12.85 -9.22 41.40
C LEU A 185 12.85 -8.19 42.55
N ALA A 186 12.13 -7.08 42.38
CA ALA A 186 12.01 -6.04 43.42
C ALA A 186 11.25 -6.55 44.66
N VAL A 187 10.22 -7.39 44.47
CA VAL A 187 9.48 -8.01 45.58
C VAL A 187 10.38 -8.99 46.33
N GLN A 188 11.15 -9.83 45.63
CA GLN A 188 12.12 -10.73 46.27
C GLN A 188 13.20 -9.96 47.04
N GLU A 189 13.75 -8.88 46.49
CA GLU A 189 14.76 -8.08 47.16
C GLU A 189 14.21 -7.41 48.44
N THR A 190 12.95 -6.98 48.40
CA THR A 190 12.27 -6.39 49.57
C THR A 190 12.04 -7.43 50.66
N GLN A 191 11.61 -8.64 50.30
CA GLN A 191 11.46 -9.73 51.27
C GLN A 191 12.79 -10.18 51.85
N LEU A 192 13.86 -10.21 51.05
CA LEU A 192 15.20 -10.56 51.54
C LEU A 192 15.70 -9.55 52.58
N LYS A 193 15.49 -8.25 52.34
CA LYS A 193 15.85 -7.18 53.28
C LYS A 193 15.01 -7.23 54.56
N ASP A 194 13.74 -7.60 54.48
CA ASP A 194 12.88 -7.76 55.66
C ASP A 194 13.31 -8.96 56.51
N ILE A 195 13.63 -10.09 55.87
CA ILE A 195 14.19 -11.27 56.57
C ILE A 195 15.52 -10.92 57.24
N GLU A 196 16.41 -10.19 56.56
CA GLU A 196 17.68 -9.75 57.14
C GLU A 196 17.49 -8.80 58.32
N ALA A 197 16.50 -7.90 58.25
CA ALA A 197 16.14 -7.01 59.35
C ALA A 197 15.56 -7.77 60.55
N GLN A 198 14.69 -8.76 60.31
CA GLN A 198 14.16 -9.63 61.37
C GLN A 198 15.27 -10.48 62.01
N LEU A 199 16.23 -10.99 61.23
CA LEU A 199 17.34 -11.78 61.75
C LEU A 199 18.25 -10.95 62.65
N ARG A 200 18.58 -9.71 62.25
CA ARG A 200 19.35 -8.77 63.08
C ARG A 200 18.58 -8.38 64.34
N ALA A 201 17.27 -8.15 64.25
CA ALA A 201 16.44 -7.87 65.43
C ALA A 201 16.42 -9.05 66.42
N MET A 202 16.49 -10.29 65.91
CA MET A 202 16.53 -11.51 66.73
C MET A 202 17.89 -11.72 67.39
N GLU A 203 19.00 -11.36 66.74
CA GLU A 203 20.34 -11.34 67.36
C GLU A 203 20.47 -10.32 68.49
N PHE A 204 19.67 -9.25 68.48
CA PHE A 204 19.64 -8.21 69.52
C PHE A 204 18.58 -8.44 70.61
N SER A 205 17.85 -9.57 70.60
CA SER A 205 16.91 -9.89 71.68
C SER A 205 17.68 -10.34 72.93
N PRO A 206 17.63 -9.59 74.05
CA PRO A 206 18.34 -9.98 75.26
C PRO A 206 17.65 -11.20 75.87
N LYS A 207 18.40 -12.29 76.07
CA LYS A 207 17.97 -13.42 76.90
C LYS A 207 17.72 -12.93 78.32
N ASP A 208 16.48 -12.58 78.63
CA ASP A 208 16.04 -12.34 80.00
C ASP A 208 15.88 -13.69 80.72
N ASN A 209 16.99 -14.19 81.28
CA ASN A 209 16.97 -15.25 82.26
C ASN A 209 17.00 -14.62 83.67
N ARG A 210 15.84 -14.17 84.16
CA ARG A 210 15.60 -14.07 85.60
C ARG A 210 15.43 -15.47 86.17
N ALA A 211 16.53 -16.06 86.64
CA ALA A 211 16.50 -17.16 87.58
C ALA A 211 16.58 -16.62 89.02
N SER A 212 15.45 -16.71 89.72
CA SER A 212 15.26 -16.93 91.17
C SER A 212 16.28 -16.36 92.17
N VAL A 213 15.83 -15.43 93.02
CA VAL A 213 16.32 -15.34 94.41
C VAL A 213 15.10 -15.34 95.33
N ILE A 214 15.19 -16.25 96.32
CA ILE A 214 14.23 -16.59 97.39
C ILE A 214 13.90 -15.37 98.24
#